data_AF-A0A0S2SF45-F1
#
_entry.id   AF-A0A0S2SF45-F1
#
_cell.length_a   1.000
_cell.length_b   1.000
_cell.length_c   1.000
_cell.angle_alpha   90.00
_cell.angle_beta   90.00
_cell.angle_gamma   90.00
#
_symmetry.space_group_name_H-M   'P 1'
#
loop_
_entity.id
_entity.type
_entity.pdbx_description
1 polymer ?
#
loop_
_entity_poly.entity_id
_entity_poly.type
_entity_poly.pdbx_seq_one_letter_code
_entity_poly.pdbx_strand_id
1 'polypeptide(L)'
;MGVKLDINLDGASETTLNTKLEKLNISEFFSDKISKEIVLIFDDLERSEISTVEVLGFINELVENAKVKVILIANEKVLIEGSNGSVYRDFKEKVIGKTFEIKHDFSSILCDFLKGYSVSEYKEVIQSVYDQSKFKNLRKFKQSIDDFEYLIRNIDEIYKKNDQFYKDLVRCFFALSIEIKKGSLSEEELRKNIPFKKSTDCTDLVIA
;
A
#
# COMPACT_ATOMS: atom_id res chain seq x y z
N MET A 1 12.25 -4.51 -16.80
CA MET A 1 13.03 -5.73 -17.05
C MET A 1 13.31 -6.34 -15.70
N GLY A 2 12.66 -7.46 -15.36
CA GLY A 2 12.88 -8.17 -14.09
C GLY A 2 13.82 -9.34 -14.34
N VAL A 3 14.88 -9.45 -13.54
CA VAL A 3 15.73 -10.63 -13.52
C VAL A 3 15.06 -11.64 -12.59
N LYS A 4 14.67 -12.80 -13.13
CA LYS A 4 14.11 -13.90 -12.35
C LYS A 4 15.29 -14.75 -11.84
N LEU A 5 15.45 -14.83 -10.51
CA LEU A 5 16.53 -15.57 -9.86
C LEU A 5 15.98 -16.85 -9.23
N ASP A 6 16.35 -18.00 -9.80
CA ASP A 6 16.04 -19.31 -9.20
C ASP A 6 17.08 -19.65 -8.12
N ILE A 7 16.65 -19.51 -6.87
CA ILE A 7 17.43 -19.87 -5.69
C ILE A 7 17.01 -21.28 -5.26
N ASN A 8 17.54 -22.30 -5.93
CA ASN A 8 17.36 -23.69 -5.49
C ASN A 8 17.91 -23.87 -4.07
N LEU A 9 17.01 -24.31 -3.20
CA LEU A 9 17.16 -24.50 -1.76
C LEU A 9 17.78 -25.88 -1.48
N ASP A 10 19.09 -26.02 -1.69
CA ASP A 10 19.83 -27.20 -1.21
C ASP A 10 20.79 -26.79 -0.09
N GLY A 11 20.70 -27.50 1.02
CA GLY A 11 21.21 -27.12 2.34
C GLY A 11 22.73 -27.09 2.49
N ALA A 12 23.38 -26.09 1.89
CA ALA A 12 24.76 -25.71 2.13
C ALA A 12 24.90 -24.18 2.06
N SER A 13 24.40 -23.49 3.08
CA SER A 13 23.88 -22.11 3.02
C SER A 13 24.89 -20.96 2.88
N GLU A 14 26.19 -21.16 3.11
CA GLU A 14 27.17 -20.06 2.98
C GLU A 14 28.00 -20.17 1.69
N THR A 15 28.49 -21.36 1.37
CA THR A 15 29.36 -21.57 0.22
C THR A 15 28.59 -21.51 -1.11
N THR A 16 27.31 -21.90 -1.13
CA THR A 16 26.47 -21.82 -2.34
C THR A 16 26.03 -20.40 -2.66
N LEU A 17 25.83 -19.55 -1.65
CA LEU A 17 25.54 -18.12 -1.85
C LEU A 17 26.75 -17.40 -2.44
N ASN A 18 27.95 -17.59 -1.85
CA ASN A 18 29.18 -16.99 -2.38
C ASN A 18 29.46 -17.45 -3.83
N THR A 19 29.30 -18.73 -4.13
CA THR A 19 29.50 -19.25 -5.50
C THR A 19 28.40 -18.83 -6.49
N LYS A 20 27.17 -18.55 -6.04
CA LYS A 20 26.12 -17.93 -6.88
C LYS A 20 26.31 -16.43 -7.07
N LEU A 21 26.83 -15.73 -6.07
CA LEU A 21 27.23 -14.33 -6.11
C LEU A 21 28.44 -14.11 -7.05
N GLU A 22 29.34 -15.09 -7.17
CA GLU A 22 30.41 -15.10 -8.17
C GLU A 22 29.88 -15.39 -9.59
N LYS A 23 28.82 -16.20 -9.72
CA LYS A 23 28.18 -16.53 -11.01
C LYS A 23 27.23 -15.46 -11.52
N LEU A 24 26.53 -14.78 -10.62
CA LEU A 24 25.94 -13.49 -10.95
C LEU A 24 27.13 -12.57 -11.14
N ASN A 25 27.34 -12.05 -12.35
CA ASN A 25 28.47 -11.17 -12.66
C ASN A 25 28.26 -9.78 -12.02
N ILE A 26 27.99 -9.77 -10.71
CA ILE A 26 27.78 -8.61 -9.85
C ILE A 26 29.10 -7.85 -9.81
N SER A 27 30.22 -8.57 -9.68
CA SER A 27 31.56 -8.02 -9.84
C SER A 27 31.78 -7.40 -11.23
N GLU A 28 31.17 -7.91 -12.30
CA GLU A 28 31.26 -7.30 -13.65
C GLU A 28 30.35 -6.06 -13.78
N PHE A 29 29.16 -6.07 -13.15
CA PHE A 29 28.27 -4.92 -12.98
C PHE A 29 28.89 -3.80 -12.13
N PHE A 30 29.76 -4.15 -11.19
CA PHE A 30 30.48 -3.22 -10.33
C PHE A 30 31.95 -3.03 -10.76
N SER A 31 32.41 -3.70 -11.82
CA SER A 31 33.78 -3.55 -12.34
C SER A 31 33.95 -2.21 -13.03
N ASP A 32 35.17 -1.68 -12.96
CA ASP A 32 35.63 -0.30 -13.23
C ASP A 32 35.25 0.36 -14.58
N LYS A 33 34.44 -0.28 -15.42
CA LYS A 33 33.91 0.29 -16.67
C LYS A 33 32.62 1.11 -16.51
N ILE A 34 32.00 1.09 -15.33
CA ILE A 34 30.82 1.90 -15.03
C ILE A 34 31.22 2.98 -14.03
N SER A 35 31.46 4.20 -14.53
CA SER A 35 31.78 5.40 -13.73
C SER A 35 30.59 5.92 -12.89
N LYS A 36 29.63 5.07 -12.54
CA LYS A 36 28.40 5.46 -11.87
C LYS A 36 28.30 4.72 -10.54
N GLU A 37 28.14 5.50 -9.49
CA GLU A 37 27.80 4.99 -8.17
C GLU A 37 26.44 4.29 -8.24
N ILE A 38 26.41 2.99 -7.90
CA ILE A 38 25.20 2.17 -7.94
C ILE A 38 24.61 2.09 -6.52
N VAL A 39 23.31 2.32 -6.43
CA VAL A 39 22.51 2.14 -5.20
C VAL A 39 21.50 1.02 -5.46
N LEU A 40 21.46 0.02 -4.59
CA LEU A 40 20.47 -1.05 -4.63
C LEU A 40 19.32 -0.72 -3.68
N ILE A 41 18.09 -0.83 -4.17
CA ILE A 41 16.88 -0.58 -3.38
C ILE A 41 16.08 -1.88 -3.31
N PHE A 42 15.86 -2.37 -2.10
CA PHE A 42 15.00 -3.50 -1.82
C PHE A 42 13.68 -2.99 -1.24
N ASP A 43 12.56 -3.39 -1.84
CA ASP A 43 11.21 -3.04 -1.41
C ASP A 43 10.40 -4.31 -1.13
N ASP A 44 9.39 -4.18 -0.26
CA ASP A 44 8.41 -5.23 0.08
C ASP A 44 9.04 -6.56 0.56
N LEU A 45 10.04 -6.47 1.44
CA LEU A 45 10.78 -7.63 1.97
C LEU A 45 9.87 -8.62 2.70
N GLU A 46 8.85 -8.12 3.39
CA GLU A 46 7.92 -8.92 4.18
C GLU A 46 6.92 -9.74 3.35
N ARG A 47 6.79 -9.45 2.04
CA ARG A 47 5.92 -10.19 1.12
C ARG A 47 6.69 -11.10 0.17
N SER A 48 8.01 -11.20 0.34
CA SER A 48 8.85 -12.13 -0.40
C SER A 48 8.56 -13.58 -0.01
N GLU A 49 8.61 -14.48 -0.99
CA GLU A 49 8.60 -15.94 -0.75
C GLU A 49 9.96 -16.44 -0.23
N ILE A 50 11.03 -15.67 -0.45
CA ILE A 50 12.37 -15.97 0.06
C ILE A 50 12.39 -15.71 1.56
N SER A 51 13.05 -16.58 2.33
CA SER A 51 13.12 -16.39 3.77
C SER A 51 13.80 -15.07 4.12
N THR A 52 13.29 -14.38 5.15
CA THR A 52 13.89 -13.11 5.62
C THR A 52 15.37 -13.30 5.95
N VAL A 53 15.76 -14.45 6.50
CA VAL A 53 17.15 -14.75 6.86
C VAL A 53 18.07 -14.73 5.63
N GLU A 54 17.68 -15.38 4.54
CA GLU A 54 18.47 -15.42 3.31
C GLU A 54 18.60 -14.05 2.67
N VAL A 55 17.50 -13.28 2.62
CA VAL A 55 17.52 -11.92 2.05
C VAL A 55 18.44 -11.01 2.87
N LEU A 56 18.35 -11.07 4.21
CA LEU A 56 19.22 -10.29 5.09
C LEU A 56 20.68 -10.71 4.97
N GLY A 57 20.97 -12.00 4.85
CA GLY A 57 22.34 -12.51 4.61
C GLY A 57 22.92 -11.98 3.30
N PHE A 58 22.12 -11.98 2.23
CA PHE A 58 22.51 -11.41 0.94
C PHE A 58 22.78 -9.90 1.02
N ILE A 59 21.92 -9.14 1.71
CA ILE A 59 22.14 -7.70 1.92
C ILE A 59 23.42 -7.46 2.73
N ASN A 60 23.69 -8.27 3.75
CA ASN A 60 24.89 -8.14 4.55
C ASN A 60 26.15 -8.24 3.69
N GLU A 61 26.21 -9.25 2.82
CA GLU A 61 27.33 -9.46 1.89
C GLU A 61 27.54 -8.26 0.96
N LEU A 62 26.45 -7.69 0.43
CA LEU A 62 26.51 -6.50 -0.42
C LEU A 62 27.07 -5.27 0.30
N VAL A 63 26.69 -5.07 1.57
CA VAL A 63 27.06 -3.89 2.35
C VAL A 63 28.47 -4.04 2.93
N GLU A 64 28.77 -5.18 3.55
CA GLU A 64 30.02 -5.41 4.27
C GLU A 64 31.18 -5.72 3.32
N ASN A 65 30.97 -6.61 2.34
CA ASN A 65 32.05 -7.09 1.48
C ASN A 65 32.12 -6.33 0.16
N ALA A 66 30.99 -6.19 -0.54
CA ALA A 66 30.96 -5.50 -1.83
C ALA A 66 30.93 -3.96 -1.73
N LYS A 67 30.76 -3.40 -0.52
CA LYS A 67 30.70 -1.95 -0.25
C LYS A 67 29.66 -1.20 -1.09
N VAL A 68 28.55 -1.87 -1.41
CA VAL A 68 27.46 -1.30 -2.20
C VAL A 68 26.52 -0.50 -1.30
N LYS A 69 26.03 0.64 -1.79
CA LYS A 69 25.00 1.42 -1.10
C LYS A 69 23.66 0.70 -1.22
N VAL A 70 23.01 0.45 -0.09
CA VAL A 70 21.71 -0.23 -0.04
C VAL A 70 20.67 0.63 0.67
N ILE A 71 19.45 0.67 0.12
CA ILE A 71 18.25 1.23 0.76
C ILE A 71 17.24 0.11 0.93
N LEU A 72 16.71 -0.03 2.14
CA LEU A 72 15.65 -0.98 2.47
C LEU A 72 14.35 -0.22 2.70
N ILE A 73 13.31 -0.60 1.97
CA ILE A 73 11.94 -0.15 2.15
C ILE A 73 11.16 -1.39 2.61
N ALA A 74 10.66 -1.36 3.84
CA ALA A 74 9.97 -2.50 4.40
C ALA A 74 8.97 -2.07 5.47
N ASN A 75 7.93 -2.88 5.66
CA ASN A 75 7.08 -2.78 6.83
C ASN A 75 7.76 -3.44 8.04
N GLU A 76 8.56 -2.65 8.74
CA GLU A 76 9.37 -3.11 9.88
C GLU A 76 8.53 -3.83 10.96
N LYS A 77 7.27 -3.43 11.17
CA LYS A 77 6.40 -4.11 12.15
C LYS A 77 6.14 -5.55 11.76
N VAL A 78 5.86 -5.81 10.49
CA VAL A 78 5.61 -7.17 9.99
C VAL A 78 6.87 -8.02 10.09
N LEU A 79 8.04 -7.45 9.78
CA LEU A 79 9.32 -8.15 9.92
C LEU A 79 9.63 -8.53 11.38
N ILE A 80 9.28 -7.67 12.34
CA ILE A 80 9.52 -7.90 13.76
C ILE A 80 8.48 -8.86 14.39
N GLU A 81 7.22 -8.77 13.97
CA GLU A 81 6.13 -9.63 14.47
C GLU A 81 6.16 -11.04 13.86
N GLY A 82 6.85 -11.23 12.74
CA GLY A 82 7.08 -12.54 12.12
C GLY A 82 8.00 -13.47 12.93
N SER A 83 8.14 -14.71 12.45
CA SER A 83 8.94 -15.76 13.11
C SER A 83 10.43 -15.43 13.28
N ASN A 84 10.96 -14.51 12.47
CA ASN A 84 12.37 -14.14 12.44
C ASN A 84 12.64 -12.75 13.03
N GLY A 85 11.76 -12.24 13.89
CA GLY A 85 11.86 -10.89 14.43
C GLY A 85 13.13 -10.59 15.23
N SER A 86 13.73 -11.59 15.89
CA SER A 86 15.03 -11.46 16.56
C SER A 86 16.17 -11.31 15.55
N VAL A 87 16.18 -12.15 14.51
CA VAL A 87 17.20 -12.13 13.45
C VAL A 87 17.24 -10.78 12.75
N TYR A 88 16.07 -10.20 12.45
CA TYR A 88 16.00 -8.87 11.84
C TYR A 88 16.56 -7.77 12.77
N ARG A 89 16.33 -7.84 14.09
CA ARG A 89 16.90 -6.87 15.05
C ARG A 89 18.42 -6.94 15.08
N ASP A 90 18.97 -8.16 15.14
CA ASP A 90 20.43 -8.37 15.16
C ASP A 90 21.08 -7.89 13.85
N PHE A 91 20.43 -8.16 12.71
CA PHE A 91 20.85 -7.63 11.42
C PHE A 91 20.81 -6.10 11.39
N LYS A 92 19.73 -5.50 11.87
CA LYS A 92 19.56 -4.05 11.88
C LYS A 92 20.65 -3.36 12.69
N GLU A 93 21.00 -3.90 13.86
CA GLU A 93 22.06 -3.33 14.71
C GLU A 93 23.43 -3.32 14.03
N LYS A 94 23.74 -4.36 13.26
CA LYS A 94 25.06 -4.52 12.61
C LYS A 94 25.16 -3.81 11.27
N VAL A 95 24.12 -3.92 10.44
CA VAL A 95 24.19 -3.59 9.00
C VAL A 95 23.50 -2.28 8.67
N ILE A 96 22.40 -1.95 9.35
CA ILE A 96 21.59 -0.77 9.02
C ILE A 96 22.14 0.46 9.75
N GLY A 97 22.86 1.32 9.03
CA GLY A 97 23.41 2.55 9.60
C GLY A 97 22.39 3.67 9.86
N LYS A 98 21.29 3.74 9.10
CA LYS A 98 20.25 4.77 9.26
C LYS A 98 18.86 4.18 9.03
N THR A 99 17.91 4.56 9.88
CA THR A 99 16.49 4.20 9.75
C THR A 99 15.65 5.48 9.74
N PHE A 100 14.69 5.54 8.83
CA PHE A 100 13.73 6.65 8.73
C PHE A 100 12.32 6.08 8.73
N GLU A 101 11.46 6.56 9.64
CA GLU A 101 10.03 6.25 9.63
C GLU A 101 9.31 7.24 8.71
N ILE A 102 8.64 6.72 7.68
CA ILE A 102 7.82 7.54 6.78
C ILE A 102 6.42 7.68 7.39
N LYS A 103 6.06 8.91 7.77
CA LYS A 103 4.71 9.28 8.19
C LYS A 103 4.02 10.04 7.07
N HIS A 104 2.77 9.67 6.80
CA HIS A 104 1.97 10.37 5.81
C HIS A 104 1.29 11.59 6.44
N ASP A 105 1.37 12.74 5.77
CA ASP A 105 0.47 13.86 6.02
C ASP A 105 -0.76 13.69 5.13
N PHE A 106 -1.85 13.21 5.74
CA PHE A 106 -3.08 12.98 5.00
C PHE A 106 -3.66 14.26 4.39
N SER A 107 -3.50 15.43 5.02
CA SER A 107 -4.05 16.69 4.49
C SER A 107 -3.41 17.07 3.17
N SER A 108 -2.07 16.95 3.09
CA SER A 108 -1.32 17.22 1.86
C SER A 108 -1.62 16.18 0.78
N ILE A 109 -1.68 14.90 1.14
CA ILE A 109 -2.02 13.82 0.19
C ILE A 109 -3.44 13.97 -0.34
N LEU A 110 -4.39 14.36 0.51
CA LEU A 110 -5.77 14.61 0.12
C LEU A 110 -5.86 15.75 -0.90
N CYS A 111 -5.11 16.85 -0.71
CA CYS A 111 -5.02 17.90 -1.73
C CYS A 111 -4.59 17.34 -3.07
N ASP A 112 -3.55 16.51 -3.09
CA ASP A 112 -3.03 15.93 -4.33
C ASP A 112 -3.99 14.92 -4.96
N PHE A 113 -4.66 14.09 -4.16
CA PHE A 113 -5.63 13.11 -4.64
C PHE A 113 -6.90 13.74 -5.23
N LEU A 114 -7.27 14.93 -4.74
CA LEU A 114 -8.46 15.66 -5.17
C LEU A 114 -8.20 16.63 -6.34
N LYS A 115 -6.94 16.81 -6.76
CA LYS A 115 -6.63 17.64 -7.95
C LYS A 115 -7.36 17.11 -9.18
N GLY A 116 -8.19 17.97 -9.78
CA GLY A 116 -8.98 17.65 -10.97
C GLY A 116 -10.31 16.94 -10.71
N TYR A 117 -10.71 16.76 -9.45
CA TYR A 117 -12.01 16.19 -9.08
C TYR A 117 -12.98 17.28 -8.62
N SER A 118 -14.26 17.09 -8.94
CA SER A 118 -15.35 17.99 -8.51
C SER A 118 -15.50 18.05 -6.99
N VAL A 119 -15.14 16.95 -6.31
CA VAL A 119 -15.26 16.81 -4.84
C VAL A 119 -14.18 17.58 -4.06
N SER A 120 -13.26 18.28 -4.75
CA SER A 120 -12.20 19.06 -4.12
C SER A 120 -12.73 20.17 -3.19
N GLU A 121 -13.89 20.74 -3.50
CA GLU A 121 -14.56 21.75 -2.66
C GLU A 121 -14.99 21.20 -1.29
N TYR A 122 -15.13 19.88 -1.17
CA TYR A 122 -15.59 19.19 0.04
C TYR A 122 -14.45 18.51 0.81
N LYS A 123 -13.21 18.95 0.59
CA LYS A 123 -12.01 18.41 1.24
C LYS A 123 -12.16 18.30 2.76
N GLU A 124 -12.68 19.33 3.41
CA GLU A 124 -12.81 19.39 4.86
C GLU A 124 -13.74 18.29 5.40
N VAL A 125 -14.85 18.03 4.70
CA VAL A 125 -15.78 16.95 5.03
C VAL A 125 -15.07 15.61 4.90
N ILE A 126 -14.39 15.38 3.77
CA ILE A 126 -13.66 14.15 3.51
C ILE A 126 -12.57 13.91 4.56
N GLN A 127 -11.83 14.96 4.91
CA GLN A 127 -10.78 14.90 5.93
C GLN A 127 -11.35 14.53 7.30
N SER A 128 -12.47 15.14 7.71
CA SER A 128 -13.14 14.81 8.97
C SER A 128 -13.58 13.35 9.06
N VAL A 129 -14.07 12.79 7.94
CA VAL A 129 -14.49 11.38 7.86
C VAL A 129 -13.28 10.46 7.96
N TYR A 130 -12.18 10.79 7.25
CA TYR A 130 -10.95 10.00 7.31
C TYR A 130 -10.36 9.96 8.73
N ASP A 131 -10.24 11.11 9.39
CA ASP A 131 -9.67 11.22 10.74
C ASP A 131 -10.48 10.40 11.77
N GLN A 132 -11.81 10.41 11.65
CA GLN A 132 -12.70 9.63 12.51
C GLN A 132 -12.60 8.12 12.27
N SER A 133 -12.42 7.70 11.00
CA SER A 133 -12.38 6.29 10.62
C SER A 133 -11.12 5.54 11.07
N LYS A 134 -10.04 6.27 11.43
CA LYS A 134 -8.68 5.74 11.68
C LYS A 134 -8.16 4.87 10.53
N PHE A 135 -8.64 5.11 9.31
CA PHE A 135 -8.22 4.39 8.11
C PHE A 135 -6.78 4.78 7.75
N LYS A 136 -5.98 3.81 7.27
CA LYS A 136 -4.55 4.05 6.95
C LYS A 136 -4.18 3.65 5.52
N ASN A 137 -5.09 3.02 4.79
CA ASN A 137 -4.80 2.48 3.46
C ASN A 137 -5.11 3.51 2.38
N LEU A 138 -4.12 4.34 2.06
CA LEU A 138 -4.25 5.40 1.06
C LEU A 138 -4.66 4.89 -0.32
N ARG A 139 -4.25 3.67 -0.72
CA ARG A 139 -4.64 3.06 -2.00
C ARG A 139 -6.15 2.82 -2.06
N LYS A 140 -6.70 2.21 -1.01
CA LYS A 140 -8.16 1.98 -0.90
C LYS A 140 -8.93 3.30 -0.83
N PHE A 141 -8.35 4.31 -0.16
CA PHE A 141 -8.97 5.63 -0.07
C PHE A 141 -8.97 6.36 -1.42
N LYS A 142 -7.88 6.29 -2.19
CA LYS A 142 -7.84 6.84 -3.55
C LYS A 142 -8.90 6.19 -4.45
N GLN A 143 -9.06 4.86 -4.33
CA GLN A 143 -10.13 4.15 -5.02
C GLN A 143 -11.52 4.68 -4.62
N SER A 144 -11.77 5.01 -3.35
CA SER A 144 -13.04 5.64 -2.92
C SER A 144 -13.29 6.98 -3.62
N ILE A 145 -12.25 7.79 -3.86
CA ILE A 145 -12.39 9.06 -4.61
C ILE A 145 -12.80 8.76 -6.07
N ASP A 146 -12.17 7.78 -6.69
CA ASP A 146 -12.47 7.40 -8.08
C ASP A 146 -13.88 6.80 -8.21
N ASP A 147 -14.30 5.98 -7.23
CA ASP A 147 -15.64 5.42 -7.12
C ASP A 147 -16.70 6.53 -6.96
N PHE A 148 -16.41 7.55 -6.15
CA PHE A 148 -17.28 8.71 -5.96
C PHE A 148 -17.43 9.54 -7.23
N GLU A 149 -16.33 9.81 -7.92
CA GLU A 149 -16.33 10.55 -9.18
C GLU A 149 -17.17 9.82 -10.24
N TYR A 150 -17.04 8.49 -10.31
CA TYR A 150 -17.89 7.67 -11.18
C TYR A 150 -19.38 7.79 -10.80
N LEU A 151 -19.72 7.74 -9.51
CA LEU A 151 -21.10 7.92 -9.04
C LEU A 151 -21.66 9.29 -9.46
N ILE A 152 -20.93 10.37 -9.19
CA ILE A 152 -21.39 11.74 -9.47
C ILE A 152 -21.58 11.97 -10.98
N ARG A 153 -20.76 11.36 -11.84
CA ARG A 153 -20.95 11.47 -13.30
C ARG A 153 -22.30 10.95 -13.78
N ASN A 154 -22.91 10.03 -13.04
CA ASN A 154 -24.21 9.43 -13.36
C ASN A 154 -25.41 10.10 -12.67
N ILE A 155 -25.16 11.14 -11.86
CA ILE A 155 -26.22 11.89 -11.17
C ILE A 155 -26.58 13.15 -11.98
N ASP A 156 -27.86 13.52 -11.99
CA ASP A 156 -28.32 14.72 -12.67
C ASP A 156 -27.73 16.00 -12.06
N GLU A 157 -27.42 16.97 -12.93
CA GLU A 157 -26.86 18.28 -12.55
C GLU A 157 -27.72 19.06 -11.55
N ILE A 158 -29.03 18.80 -11.50
CA ILE A 158 -29.96 19.44 -10.56
C ILE A 158 -29.56 19.13 -9.11
N TYR A 159 -29.16 17.88 -8.84
CA TYR A 159 -28.74 17.46 -7.51
C TYR A 159 -27.33 17.94 -7.18
N LYS A 160 -26.44 18.06 -8.17
CA LYS A 160 -25.07 18.58 -7.97
C LYS A 160 -25.05 20.05 -7.55
N LYS A 161 -26.02 20.84 -7.99
CA LYS A 161 -26.16 22.25 -7.62
C LYS A 161 -26.65 22.46 -6.18
N ASN A 162 -27.21 21.44 -5.54
CA ASN A 162 -27.63 21.53 -4.15
C ASN A 162 -26.46 21.19 -3.23
N ASP A 163 -25.81 22.23 -2.70
CA ASP A 163 -24.64 22.10 -1.83
C ASP A 163 -24.91 21.23 -0.59
N GLN A 164 -26.08 21.36 0.04
CA GLN A 164 -26.42 20.57 1.22
C GLN A 164 -26.52 19.07 0.88
N PHE A 165 -27.21 18.75 -0.22
CA PHE A 165 -27.31 17.38 -0.71
C PHE A 165 -25.93 16.81 -1.04
N TYR A 166 -25.08 17.58 -1.73
CA TYR A 166 -23.75 17.13 -2.11
C TYR A 166 -22.86 16.88 -0.90
N LYS A 167 -22.89 17.77 0.11
CA LYS A 167 -22.19 17.59 1.39
C LYS A 167 -22.62 16.31 2.10
N ASP A 168 -23.92 16.08 2.21
CA ASP A 168 -24.46 14.91 2.88
C ASP A 168 -24.11 13.63 2.10
N LEU A 169 -24.16 13.68 0.77
CA LEU A 169 -23.77 12.57 -0.09
C LEU A 169 -22.27 12.24 0.04
N VAL A 170 -21.40 13.24 0.00
CA VAL A 170 -19.95 13.07 0.22
C VAL A 170 -19.71 12.42 1.57
N ARG A 171 -20.29 12.98 2.64
CA ARG A 171 -20.11 12.47 4.00
C ARG A 171 -20.55 11.00 4.11
N CYS A 172 -21.76 10.69 3.67
CA CYS A 172 -22.31 9.35 3.73
C CYS A 172 -21.52 8.36 2.86
N PHE A 173 -21.19 8.74 1.63
CA PHE A 173 -20.47 7.88 0.70
C PHE A 173 -19.08 7.52 1.24
N PHE A 174 -18.28 8.51 1.64
CA PHE A 174 -16.92 8.23 2.11
C PHE A 174 -16.94 7.46 3.44
N ALA A 175 -17.86 7.76 4.35
CA ALA A 175 -17.98 7.01 5.60
C ALA A 175 -18.28 5.53 5.33
N LEU A 176 -19.27 5.23 4.47
CA LEU A 176 -19.62 3.86 4.12
C LEU A 176 -18.52 3.17 3.32
N SER A 177 -17.97 3.84 2.32
CA SER A 177 -16.89 3.29 1.46
C SER A 177 -15.66 2.90 2.28
N ILE A 178 -15.28 3.73 3.25
CA ILE A 178 -14.15 3.44 4.14
C ILE A 178 -14.45 2.24 5.05
N GLU A 179 -15.61 2.20 5.69
CA GLU A 179 -15.96 1.10 6.61
C GLU A 179 -16.06 -0.25 5.88
N ILE A 180 -16.63 -0.27 4.67
CA ILE A 180 -16.65 -1.46 3.80
C ILE A 180 -15.22 -1.88 3.43
N LYS A 181 -14.41 -0.94 2.93
CA LYS A 181 -13.02 -1.24 2.49
C LYS A 181 -12.10 -1.61 3.67
N LYS A 182 -12.42 -1.19 4.89
CA LYS A 182 -11.75 -1.59 6.14
C LYS A 182 -12.12 -3.03 6.55
N GLY A 183 -13.24 -3.56 6.06
CA GLY A 183 -13.79 -4.85 6.46
C GLY A 183 -14.56 -4.79 7.78
N SER A 184 -14.86 -3.59 8.28
CA SER A 184 -15.66 -3.38 9.49
C SER A 184 -17.15 -3.44 9.21
N LEU A 185 -17.54 -3.42 7.93
CA LEU A 185 -18.92 -3.51 7.48
C LEU A 185 -18.99 -4.40 6.24
N SER A 186 -19.76 -5.48 6.31
CA SER A 186 -20.01 -6.35 5.16
C SER A 186 -21.21 -5.85 4.32
N GLU A 187 -21.25 -6.23 3.04
CA GLU A 187 -22.41 -5.97 2.19
C GLU A 187 -23.68 -6.61 2.77
N GLU A 188 -23.57 -7.80 3.35
CA GLU A 188 -24.69 -8.49 3.98
C GLU A 188 -25.27 -7.70 5.16
N GLU A 189 -24.41 -7.11 6.00
CA GLU A 189 -24.84 -6.27 7.12
C GLU A 189 -25.48 -4.96 6.64
N LEU A 190 -24.97 -4.37 5.56
CA LEU A 190 -25.60 -3.21 4.92
C LEU A 190 -27.01 -3.53 4.44
N ARG A 191 -27.19 -4.67 3.75
CA ARG A 191 -28.49 -5.08 3.22
C ARG A 191 -29.50 -5.50 4.30
N LYS A 192 -29.04 -5.92 5.47
CA LYS A 192 -29.91 -6.29 6.61
C LYS A 192 -30.51 -5.08 7.32
N ASN A 193 -29.82 -3.94 7.29
CA ASN A 193 -30.23 -2.72 7.97
C ASN A 193 -31.12 -1.84 7.07
N ILE A 194 -32.16 -1.23 7.67
CA ILE A 194 -33.03 -0.25 7.00
C ILE A 194 -32.14 0.95 6.62
N PRO A 195 -32.14 1.45 5.36
CA PRO A 195 -33.23 1.44 4.36
C PRO A 195 -33.09 0.43 3.21
N PHE A 196 -32.11 -0.48 3.23
CA PHE A 196 -31.80 -1.35 2.09
C PHE A 196 -32.67 -2.62 1.99
N LYS A 197 -33.67 -2.78 2.85
CA LYS A 197 -34.73 -3.78 2.66
C LYS A 197 -35.54 -3.35 1.44
N LYS A 198 -35.31 -4.01 0.30
CA LYS A 198 -36.21 -3.95 -0.85
C LYS A 198 -37.62 -4.26 -0.33
N SER A 199 -38.56 -3.32 -0.44
CA SER A 199 -39.96 -3.63 -0.18
C SER A 199 -40.35 -4.72 -1.16
N THR A 200 -40.69 -5.90 -0.65
CA THR A 200 -41.28 -6.98 -1.45
C THR A 200 -42.66 -6.64 -1.97
N ASP A 201 -43.23 -5.50 -1.56
CA ASP A 201 -44.46 -4.95 -2.09
C ASP A 201 -44.15 -3.98 -3.24
N CYS A 202 -43.90 -4.54 -4.41
CA CYS A 202 -44.15 -3.85 -5.67
C CYS A 202 -44.87 -4.83 -6.58
N THR A 203 -46.12 -5.14 -6.21
CA THR A 203 -47.12 -5.66 -7.13
C THR A 203 -47.87 -4.45 -7.70
N ASP A 204 -47.89 -4.37 -9.03
CA ASP A 204 -48.79 -3.59 -9.87
C ASP A 204 -48.72 -2.06 -9.80
N LEU A 205 -47.73 -1.49 -10.48
CA LEU A 205 -47.91 -0.22 -11.21
C LEU A 205 -48.24 -0.56 -12.66
N VAL A 206 -49.53 -0.79 -12.92
CA VAL A 206 -50.11 -0.75 -14.26
C VAL A 206 -49.96 0.68 -14.75
N ILE A 207 -49.14 0.86 -15.79
CA ILE A 207 -49.13 2.09 -16.59
C ILE A 207 -50.46 2.11 -17.35
N ALA A 208 -51.29 3.11 -17.03
CA ALA A 208 -52.36 3.59 -17.89
C ALA A 208 -51.99 4.99 -18.37
#